data_AF-A0AAU5L6U8-F1
#
_entry.id   AF-A0AAU5L6U8-F1
#
_cell.length_a   1.000
_cell.length_b   1.000
_cell.length_c   1.000
_cell.angle_alpha   90.00
_cell.angle_beta   90.00
_cell.angle_gamma   90.00
#
_symmetry.space_group_name_H-M   'P 1'
#
loop_
_entity.id
_entity.type
_entity.pdbx_description
1 polymer ?
#
loop_
_entity_poly.entity_id
_entity_poly.type
_entity_poly.pdbx_seq_one_letter_code
_entity_poly.pdbx_strand_id
1 'polypeptide(L)'
;MPAGALFALAVHAFREAGDRRRELVALGLVGRAGGVLGLGFLAEAAEGLLGLGDELAAHLVLEEAADALAEAGQHEQAAAVHRAVADFRARSGDPAGRARALTALASSLGRLARHDEAVSRAAEAVAAARESASPAVLSAALSGLGRPLHDGGRPLEAVDPLHEAVALAAEQDDASAEVWALALLGSALTVAGRRTEAAAALRRSRAAVRRVQGAGVAGRGPPRPAGSAGGAAGHGGGGDGAPPGAVPPGAAARGPRSGGGAASEKGSHFRRASTAYAQVTVLLAVAAWAAFAPGGPWATAAAVVTGVSAVLALVAGLAFRNAGGADVATPAQVALQAVWTLLTVPVLLLHAISLMRGELFLTGPVPSLAGFVAYLVLAALVRRAGRFGAVALGV
;
A
#
# COMPACT_ATOMS: atom_id res chain seq x y z
N MET A 1 -15.82 -17.73 10.52
CA MET A 1 -14.43 -18.22 10.31
C MET A 1 -13.81 -17.41 9.20
N PRO A 2 -12.64 -16.77 9.39
CA PRO A 2 -11.93 -16.16 8.26
C PRO A 2 -11.46 -17.24 7.27
N ALA A 3 -11.46 -16.94 5.97
CA ALA A 3 -11.15 -17.90 4.91
C ALA A 3 -9.79 -18.61 5.09
N GLY A 4 -8.77 -17.90 5.58
CA GLY A 4 -7.45 -18.49 5.88
C GLY A 4 -7.47 -19.59 6.95
N ALA A 5 -8.37 -19.50 7.94
CA ALA A 5 -8.52 -20.54 8.96
C ALA A 5 -9.16 -21.82 8.39
N LEU A 6 -10.08 -21.67 7.42
CA LEU A 6 -10.68 -22.81 6.72
C LEU A 6 -9.64 -23.52 5.83
N PHE A 7 -8.78 -22.77 5.14
CA PHE A 7 -7.72 -23.36 4.33
C PHE A 7 -6.65 -24.05 5.19
N ALA A 8 -6.28 -23.48 6.35
CA ALA A 8 -5.34 -24.12 7.27
C ALA A 8 -5.88 -25.45 7.84
N LEU A 9 -7.18 -25.51 8.15
CA LEU A 9 -7.85 -26.76 8.53
C LEU A 9 -7.86 -27.77 7.39
N ALA A 10 -8.09 -27.32 6.14
CA ALA A 10 -8.04 -28.19 4.97
C ALA A 10 -6.63 -28.77 4.74
N VAL A 11 -5.56 -27.98 4.90
CA VAL A 11 -4.18 -28.47 4.85
C VAL A 11 -3.96 -29.60 5.85
N HIS A 12 -4.42 -29.42 7.10
CA HIS A 12 -4.27 -30.45 8.12
C HIS A 12 -5.05 -31.73 7.78
N ALA A 13 -6.31 -31.59 7.35
CA ALA A 13 -7.15 -32.72 6.97
C ALA A 13 -6.57 -33.50 5.77
N PHE A 14 -6.07 -32.82 4.74
CA PHE A 14 -5.45 -33.49 3.58
C PHE A 14 -4.14 -34.17 3.93
N ARG A 15 -3.36 -33.59 4.86
CA ARG A 15 -2.14 -34.22 5.39
C ARG A 15 -2.45 -35.50 6.14
N GLU A 16 -3.48 -35.51 6.99
CA GLU A 16 -3.92 -36.72 7.70
C GLU A 16 -4.47 -37.78 6.74
N ALA A 17 -5.14 -37.36 5.67
CA ALA A 17 -5.63 -38.26 4.63
C ALA A 17 -4.53 -38.76 3.66
N GLY A 18 -3.30 -38.24 3.75
CA GLY A 18 -2.20 -38.58 2.83
C GLY A 18 -2.35 -38.03 1.41
N ASP A 19 -3.28 -37.09 1.17
CA ASP A 19 -3.53 -36.48 -0.15
C ASP A 19 -2.60 -35.28 -0.37
N ARG A 20 -1.34 -35.57 -0.71
CA ARG A 20 -0.29 -34.55 -0.87
C ARG A 20 -0.63 -33.49 -1.91
N ARG A 21 -1.33 -33.89 -2.99
CA ARG A 21 -1.75 -32.95 -4.04
C ARG A 21 -2.73 -31.92 -3.48
N ARG A 22 -3.81 -32.36 -2.82
CA ARG A 22 -4.80 -31.42 -2.25
C ARG A 22 -4.23 -30.61 -1.09
N GLU A 23 -3.33 -31.19 -0.30
CA GLU A 23 -2.59 -30.47 0.74
C GLU A 23 -1.86 -29.26 0.14
N LEU A 24 -1.09 -29.45 -0.93
CA LEU A 24 -0.31 -28.38 -1.57
C LEU A 24 -1.20 -27.33 -2.24
N VAL A 25 -2.32 -27.72 -2.86
CA VAL A 25 -3.30 -26.76 -3.38
C VAL A 25 -3.89 -25.92 -2.25
N ALA A 26 -4.27 -26.54 -1.13
CA ALA A 26 -4.77 -25.82 0.05
C ALA A 26 -3.69 -24.91 0.66
N LEU A 27 -2.43 -25.33 0.66
CA LEU A 27 -1.28 -24.54 1.10
C LEU A 27 -1.08 -23.30 0.22
N GLY A 28 -1.22 -23.44 -1.09
CA GLY A 28 -1.19 -22.31 -2.02
C GLY A 28 -2.29 -21.28 -1.72
N LEU A 29 -3.49 -21.74 -1.36
CA LEU A 29 -4.60 -20.85 -0.96
C LEU A 29 -4.34 -20.15 0.38
N VAL A 30 -3.70 -20.83 1.34
CA VAL A 30 -3.21 -20.18 2.59
C VAL A 30 -2.18 -19.11 2.25
N GLY A 31 -1.22 -19.43 1.37
CA GLY A 31 -0.20 -18.51 0.90
C GLY A 31 -0.80 -17.26 0.24
N ARG A 32 -1.74 -17.44 -0.69
CA ARG A 32 -2.48 -16.34 -1.33
C ARG A 32 -3.21 -15.46 -0.30
N ALA A 33 -3.87 -16.07 0.68
CA ALA A 33 -4.55 -15.32 1.74
C ALA A 33 -3.58 -14.51 2.63
N GLY A 34 -2.34 -14.96 2.77
CA GLY A 34 -1.27 -14.27 3.50
C GLY A 34 -0.56 -13.17 2.70
N GLY A 35 -0.75 -13.09 1.39
CA GLY A 35 -0.04 -12.17 0.50
C GLY A 35 1.48 -12.30 0.67
N VAL A 36 2.17 -11.18 0.91
CA VAL A 36 3.62 -11.16 1.18
C VAL A 36 4.04 -12.08 2.33
N LEU A 37 3.23 -12.19 3.40
CA LEU A 37 3.55 -13.08 4.53
C LEU A 37 3.37 -14.56 4.20
N GLY A 38 2.63 -14.86 3.13
CA GLY A 38 2.36 -16.21 2.64
C GLY A 38 3.34 -16.71 1.57
N LEU A 39 4.37 -15.92 1.21
CA LEU A 39 5.32 -16.27 0.15
C LEU A 39 6.00 -17.63 0.36
N GLY A 40 6.35 -17.98 1.61
CA GLY A 40 6.91 -19.29 1.94
C GLY A 40 5.95 -20.45 1.62
N PHE A 41 4.66 -20.26 1.92
CA PHE A 41 3.62 -21.26 1.61
C PHE A 41 3.37 -21.38 0.11
N LEU A 42 3.43 -20.26 -0.63
CA LEU A 42 3.31 -20.27 -2.10
C LEU A 42 4.51 -21.00 -2.74
N ALA A 43 5.72 -20.75 -2.26
CA ALA A 43 6.93 -21.43 -2.75
C ALA A 43 6.87 -22.95 -2.49
N GLU A 44 6.56 -23.35 -1.26
CA GLU A 44 6.43 -24.77 -0.89
C GLU A 44 5.34 -25.47 -1.71
N ALA A 45 4.18 -24.81 -1.87
CA ALA A 45 3.08 -25.35 -2.66
C ALA A 45 3.47 -25.53 -4.14
N ALA A 46 4.11 -24.53 -4.75
CA ALA A 46 4.54 -24.59 -6.15
C ALA A 46 5.59 -25.69 -6.38
N GLU A 47 6.64 -25.74 -5.54
CA GLU A 47 7.69 -26.75 -5.63
C GLU A 47 7.13 -28.17 -5.43
N GLY A 48 6.26 -28.35 -4.44
CA GLY A 48 5.62 -29.64 -4.20
C GLY A 48 4.74 -30.08 -5.37
N LEU A 49 3.97 -29.17 -5.98
CA LEU A 49 3.10 -29.49 -7.11
C LEU A 49 3.91 -29.83 -8.38
N LEU A 50 5.02 -29.13 -8.61
CA LEU A 50 5.97 -29.49 -9.67
C LEU A 50 6.59 -30.87 -9.43
N GLY A 51 6.95 -31.19 -8.19
CA GLY A 51 7.47 -32.52 -7.81
C GLY A 51 6.46 -33.65 -8.02
N LEU A 52 5.16 -33.35 -7.99
CA LEU A 52 4.08 -34.28 -8.31
C LEU A 52 3.73 -34.34 -9.81
N GLY A 53 4.34 -33.49 -10.65
CA GLY A 53 4.02 -33.36 -12.06
C GLY A 53 2.72 -32.59 -12.36
N ASP A 54 2.10 -31.94 -11.37
CA ASP A 54 0.93 -31.09 -11.59
C ASP A 54 1.35 -29.67 -11.98
N GLU A 55 1.84 -29.53 -13.21
CA GLU A 55 2.33 -28.26 -13.73
C GLU A 55 1.24 -27.18 -13.74
N LEU A 56 -0.01 -27.53 -14.02
CA LEU A 56 -1.10 -26.55 -14.07
C LEU A 56 -1.34 -25.95 -12.69
N ALA A 57 -1.49 -26.77 -11.65
CA ALA A 57 -1.70 -26.27 -10.30
C ALA A 57 -0.47 -25.49 -9.81
N ALA A 58 0.74 -25.97 -10.12
CA ALA A 58 1.96 -25.27 -9.76
C ALA A 58 2.03 -23.86 -10.37
N HIS A 59 1.74 -23.70 -11.66
CA HIS A 59 1.80 -22.40 -12.32
C HIS A 59 0.72 -21.43 -11.85
N LEU A 60 -0.44 -21.92 -11.40
CA LEU A 60 -1.44 -21.08 -10.73
C LEU A 60 -0.91 -20.54 -9.39
N VAL A 61 -0.20 -21.37 -8.62
CA VAL A 61 0.42 -20.93 -7.36
C VAL A 61 1.60 -19.99 -7.63
N LEU A 62 2.40 -20.24 -8.67
CA LEU A 62 3.50 -19.37 -9.09
C LEU A 62 3.01 -17.98 -9.53
N GLU A 63 1.84 -17.89 -10.17
CA GLU A 63 1.22 -16.61 -10.53
C GLU A 63 0.94 -15.76 -9.27
N GLU A 64 0.34 -16.38 -8.24
CA GLU A 64 0.12 -15.71 -6.94
C GLU A 64 1.44 -15.37 -6.22
N ALA A 65 2.45 -16.24 -6.33
CA ALA A 65 3.77 -15.99 -5.76
C ALA A 65 4.43 -14.78 -6.42
N ALA A 66 4.35 -14.67 -7.74
CA ALA A 66 4.93 -13.56 -8.49
C ALA A 66 4.28 -12.21 -8.11
N ASP A 67 2.96 -12.20 -7.92
CA ASP A 67 2.25 -11.01 -7.47
C ASP A 67 2.65 -10.61 -6.05
N ALA A 68 2.73 -11.57 -5.12
CA ALA A 68 3.21 -11.32 -3.76
C ALA A 68 4.68 -10.86 -3.72
N LEU A 69 5.56 -11.39 -4.58
CA LEU A 69 6.94 -10.94 -4.75
C LEU A 69 6.98 -9.49 -5.24
N ALA A 70 6.13 -9.13 -6.21
CA ALA A 70 6.04 -7.78 -6.73
C ALA A 70 5.55 -6.79 -5.66
N GLU A 71 4.58 -7.17 -4.84
CA GLU A 71 4.12 -6.38 -3.69
C GLU A 71 5.20 -6.21 -2.63
N ALA A 72 6.03 -7.24 -2.40
CA ALA A 72 7.18 -7.19 -1.50
C ALA A 72 8.36 -6.35 -2.04
N GLY A 73 8.25 -5.82 -3.27
CA GLY A 73 9.33 -5.07 -3.94
C GLY A 73 10.44 -5.96 -4.52
N GLN A 74 10.28 -7.28 -4.51
CA GLN A 74 11.23 -8.25 -5.05
C GLN A 74 11.05 -8.40 -6.57
N HIS A 75 11.20 -7.28 -7.30
CA HIS A 75 10.83 -7.17 -8.70
C HIS A 75 11.66 -8.06 -9.65
N GLU A 76 12.93 -8.34 -9.36
CA GLU A 76 13.73 -9.30 -10.16
C GLU A 76 13.16 -10.73 -10.04
N GLN A 77 12.80 -11.15 -8.84
CA GLN A 77 12.24 -12.49 -8.60
C GLN A 77 10.85 -12.60 -9.20
N ALA A 78 10.00 -11.57 -9.01
CA ALA A 78 8.69 -11.50 -9.66
C ALA A 78 8.81 -11.59 -11.19
N ALA A 79 9.75 -10.86 -11.80
CA ALA A 79 10.00 -10.93 -13.24
C ALA A 79 10.44 -12.33 -13.71
N ALA A 80 11.28 -13.03 -12.93
CA ALA A 80 11.67 -14.40 -13.26
C ALA A 80 10.45 -15.35 -13.26
N VAL A 81 9.59 -15.26 -12.24
CA VAL A 81 8.41 -16.10 -12.11
C VAL A 81 7.34 -15.77 -13.17
N HIS A 82 7.03 -14.48 -13.39
CA HIS A 82 6.07 -14.07 -14.43
C HIS A 82 6.53 -14.52 -15.83
N ARG A 83 7.84 -14.54 -16.11
CA ARG A 83 8.38 -15.11 -17.36
C ARG A 83 8.09 -16.59 -17.48
N ALA A 84 8.38 -17.37 -16.44
CA ALA A 84 8.08 -18.82 -16.43
C ALA A 84 6.58 -19.10 -16.62
N VAL A 85 5.72 -18.31 -15.96
CA VAL A 85 4.25 -18.39 -16.14
C VAL A 85 3.85 -18.05 -17.58
N ALA A 86 4.40 -16.99 -18.18
CA ALA A 86 4.12 -16.63 -19.56
C ALA A 86 4.52 -17.74 -20.54
N ASP A 87 5.69 -18.36 -20.34
CA ASP A 87 6.17 -19.47 -21.17
C ASP A 87 5.29 -20.71 -21.02
N PHE A 88 4.80 -21.01 -19.82
CA PHE A 88 3.84 -22.09 -19.60
C PHE A 88 2.51 -21.82 -20.31
N ARG A 89 1.94 -20.62 -20.16
CA ARG A 89 0.69 -20.20 -20.82
C ARG A 89 0.79 -20.26 -22.34
N ALA A 90 1.97 -19.95 -22.89
CA ALA A 90 2.26 -20.13 -24.30
C ALA A 90 2.15 -21.60 -24.74
N ARG A 91 2.81 -22.51 -24.02
CA ARG A 91 2.81 -23.95 -24.35
C ARG A 91 1.46 -24.60 -24.13
N SER A 92 0.66 -24.11 -23.18
CA SER A 92 -0.68 -24.63 -22.89
C SER A 92 -1.78 -24.05 -23.78
N GLY A 93 -1.46 -23.11 -24.70
CA GLY A 93 -2.44 -22.53 -25.61
C GLY A 93 -3.42 -21.57 -24.93
N ASP A 94 -2.98 -20.85 -23.89
CA ASP A 94 -3.76 -19.84 -23.18
C ASP A 94 -3.26 -18.41 -23.50
N PRO A 95 -3.66 -17.82 -24.64
CA PRO A 95 -3.20 -16.49 -25.06
C PRO A 95 -3.62 -15.39 -24.08
N ALA A 96 -4.79 -15.51 -23.44
CA ALA A 96 -5.25 -14.56 -22.44
C ALA A 96 -4.38 -14.60 -21.18
N GLY A 97 -4.08 -15.79 -20.66
CA GLY A 97 -3.17 -15.98 -19.53
C GLY A 97 -1.74 -15.53 -19.87
N ARG A 98 -1.26 -15.82 -21.08
CA ARG A 98 0.06 -15.35 -21.56
C ARG A 98 0.12 -13.83 -21.58
N ALA A 99 -0.90 -13.15 -22.09
CA ALA A 99 -0.95 -11.69 -22.13
C ALA A 99 -0.90 -11.07 -20.72
N ARG A 100 -1.64 -11.64 -19.75
CA ARG A 100 -1.62 -11.17 -18.35
C ARG A 100 -0.24 -11.35 -17.72
N ALA A 101 0.37 -12.52 -17.86
CA ALA A 101 1.70 -12.80 -17.33
C ALA A 101 2.78 -11.89 -17.95
N LEU A 102 2.73 -11.64 -19.26
CA LEU A 102 3.64 -10.71 -19.94
C LEU A 102 3.42 -9.25 -19.51
N THR A 103 2.17 -8.84 -19.27
CA THR A 103 1.85 -7.51 -18.74
C THR A 103 2.43 -7.31 -17.34
N ALA A 104 2.32 -8.34 -16.48
CA ALA A 104 2.89 -8.31 -15.14
C ALA A 104 4.43 -8.35 -15.17
N LEU A 105 5.03 -9.13 -16.07
CA LEU A 105 6.47 -9.11 -16.33
C LEU A 105 6.96 -7.72 -16.74
N ALA A 106 6.27 -7.07 -17.69
CA ALA A 106 6.60 -5.71 -18.11
C ALA A 106 6.49 -4.71 -16.95
N SER A 107 5.49 -4.87 -16.07
CA SER A 107 5.36 -4.09 -14.84
C SER A 107 6.59 -4.22 -13.94
N SER A 108 7.01 -5.45 -13.66
CA SER A 108 8.18 -5.73 -12.81
C SER A 108 9.47 -5.20 -13.42
N LEU A 109 9.67 -5.33 -14.74
CA LEU A 109 10.82 -4.76 -15.45
C LEU A 109 10.82 -3.23 -15.43
N GLY A 110 9.64 -2.60 -15.59
CA GLY A 110 9.51 -1.14 -15.47
C GLY A 110 9.88 -0.63 -14.07
N ARG A 111 9.52 -1.37 -13.02
CA ARG A 111 9.92 -1.07 -11.63
C ARG A 111 11.43 -1.21 -11.39
N LEU A 112 12.11 -1.99 -12.22
CA LEU A 112 13.57 -2.12 -12.24
C LEU A 112 14.24 -1.09 -13.17
N ALA A 113 13.49 -0.12 -13.72
CA ALA A 113 13.95 0.83 -14.72
C ALA A 113 14.51 0.19 -16.02
N ARG A 114 14.17 -1.07 -16.29
CA ARG A 114 14.51 -1.80 -17.52
C ARG A 114 13.44 -1.53 -18.59
N HIS A 115 13.28 -0.24 -18.95
CA HIS A 115 12.13 0.22 -19.73
C HIS A 115 12.04 -0.39 -21.13
N ASP A 116 13.16 -0.54 -21.86
CA ASP A 116 13.13 -1.13 -23.20
C ASP A 116 12.74 -2.61 -23.17
N GLU A 117 13.22 -3.35 -22.19
CA GLU A 117 12.79 -4.74 -21.98
C GLU A 117 11.31 -4.82 -21.58
N ALA A 118 10.84 -3.90 -20.73
CA ALA A 118 9.44 -3.82 -20.37
C ALA A 118 8.55 -3.53 -21.58
N VAL A 119 8.96 -2.61 -22.46
CA VAL A 119 8.27 -2.32 -23.73
C VAL A 119 8.22 -3.56 -24.62
N SER A 120 9.34 -4.28 -24.78
CA SER A 120 9.37 -5.54 -25.55
C SER A 120 8.35 -6.54 -25.02
N ARG A 121 8.33 -6.79 -23.70
CA ARG A 121 7.41 -7.77 -23.10
C ARG A 121 5.96 -7.30 -23.15
N ALA A 122 5.70 -6.01 -23.01
CA ALA A 122 4.36 -5.47 -23.15
C ALA A 122 3.84 -5.52 -24.59
N ALA A 123 4.71 -5.35 -25.59
CA ALA A 123 4.33 -5.54 -27.00
C ALA A 123 3.97 -7.00 -27.29
N GLU A 124 4.73 -7.96 -26.76
CA GLU A 124 4.37 -9.39 -26.80
C GLU A 124 3.02 -9.65 -26.08
N ALA A 125 2.75 -8.97 -24.98
CA ALA A 125 1.47 -9.07 -24.27
C ALA A 125 0.29 -8.59 -25.13
N VAL A 126 0.45 -7.48 -25.87
CA VAL A 126 -0.56 -6.97 -26.80
C VAL A 126 -0.82 -7.96 -27.93
N ALA A 127 0.22 -8.57 -28.49
CA ALA A 127 0.08 -9.61 -29.52
C ALA A 127 -0.73 -10.81 -29.01
N ALA A 128 -0.37 -11.36 -27.84
CA ALA A 128 -1.11 -12.45 -27.21
C ALA A 128 -2.55 -12.05 -26.84
N ALA A 129 -2.78 -10.80 -26.42
CA ALA A 129 -4.12 -10.32 -26.10
C ALA A 129 -5.02 -10.25 -27.35
N ARG A 130 -4.47 -9.84 -28.50
CA ARG A 130 -5.18 -9.85 -29.78
C ARG A 130 -5.56 -11.26 -30.21
N GLU A 131 -4.67 -12.24 -30.01
CA GLU A 131 -4.97 -13.67 -30.25
C GLU A 131 -6.11 -14.19 -29.36
N SER A 132 -6.21 -13.69 -28.12
CA SER A 132 -7.27 -14.11 -27.19
C SER A 132 -8.68 -13.63 -27.54
N ALA A 133 -8.80 -12.66 -28.46
CA ALA A 133 -10.05 -11.99 -28.82
C ALA A 133 -10.85 -11.42 -27.63
N SER A 134 -10.18 -11.13 -26.51
CA SER A 134 -10.80 -10.53 -25.31
C SER A 134 -10.52 -9.03 -25.25
N PRO A 135 -11.53 -8.15 -25.47
CA PRO A 135 -11.36 -6.70 -25.40
C PRO A 135 -10.81 -6.21 -24.06
N ALA A 136 -11.23 -6.84 -22.95
CA ALA A 136 -10.74 -6.51 -21.61
C ALA A 136 -9.25 -6.83 -21.43
N VAL A 137 -8.80 -8.00 -21.93
CA VAL A 137 -7.37 -8.38 -21.87
C VAL A 137 -6.53 -7.47 -22.77
N LEU A 138 -7.04 -7.13 -23.96
CA LEU A 138 -6.38 -6.21 -24.87
C LEU A 138 -6.25 -4.80 -24.29
N SER A 139 -7.32 -4.26 -23.69
CA SER A 139 -7.29 -2.96 -23.00
C SER A 139 -6.23 -2.92 -21.89
N ALA A 140 -6.15 -3.99 -21.08
CA ALA A 140 -5.15 -4.12 -20.02
C ALA A 140 -3.72 -4.20 -20.58
N ALA A 141 -3.49 -5.00 -21.62
CA ALA A 141 -2.18 -5.15 -22.25
C ALA A 141 -1.69 -3.84 -22.91
N LEU A 142 -2.58 -3.12 -23.60
CA LEU A 142 -2.28 -1.82 -24.20
C LEU A 142 -1.94 -0.76 -23.14
N SER A 143 -2.68 -0.74 -22.03
CA SER A 143 -2.32 0.08 -20.86
C SER A 143 -0.97 -0.32 -20.25
N GLY A 144 -0.71 -1.63 -20.22
CA GLY A 144 0.55 -2.25 -19.81
C GLY A 144 1.74 -1.89 -20.69
N LEU A 145 1.51 -1.57 -21.97
CA LEU A 145 2.51 -1.05 -22.91
C LEU A 145 2.70 0.46 -22.78
N GLY A 146 1.61 1.21 -22.60
CA GLY A 146 1.66 2.67 -22.48
C GLY A 146 2.51 3.15 -21.28
N ARG A 147 2.46 2.44 -20.15
CA ARG A 147 3.24 2.78 -18.95
C ARG A 147 4.77 2.73 -19.17
N PRO A 148 5.40 1.61 -19.57
CA PRO A 148 6.85 1.57 -19.78
C PRO A 148 7.31 2.49 -20.92
N LEU A 149 6.48 2.75 -21.94
CA LEU A 149 6.77 3.79 -22.95
C LEU A 149 6.81 5.19 -22.34
N HIS A 150 5.84 5.52 -21.47
CA HIS A 150 5.82 6.78 -20.75
C HIS A 150 7.04 6.95 -19.84
N ASP A 151 7.31 5.96 -19.00
CA ASP A 151 8.39 5.99 -18.01
C ASP A 151 9.78 5.96 -18.69
N GLY A 152 9.89 5.27 -19.83
CA GLY A 152 11.10 5.20 -20.65
C GLY A 152 11.36 6.43 -21.53
N GLY A 153 10.62 7.53 -21.35
CA GLY A 153 10.85 8.78 -22.09
C GLY A 153 10.33 8.79 -23.52
N ARG A 154 9.43 7.87 -23.88
CA ARG A 154 8.79 7.74 -25.20
C ARG A 154 7.28 8.01 -25.13
N PRO A 155 6.83 9.14 -24.55
CA PRO A 155 5.42 9.39 -24.25
C PRO A 155 4.54 9.50 -25.50
N LEU A 156 5.08 9.94 -26.65
CA LEU A 156 4.32 10.02 -27.90
C LEU A 156 3.93 8.63 -28.41
N GLU A 157 4.81 7.64 -28.26
CA GLU A 157 4.53 6.26 -28.68
C GLU A 157 3.49 5.57 -27.77
N ALA A 158 3.32 6.07 -26.54
CA ALA A 158 2.28 5.59 -25.63
C ALA A 158 0.87 6.07 -26.00
N VAL A 159 0.73 7.16 -26.79
CA VAL A 159 -0.55 7.83 -27.03
C VAL A 159 -1.55 6.93 -27.75
N ASP A 160 -1.15 6.33 -28.89
CA ASP A 160 -2.07 5.53 -29.71
C ASP A 160 -2.52 4.24 -28.99
N PRO A 161 -1.62 3.44 -28.37
CA PRO A 161 -2.02 2.29 -27.56
C PRO A 161 -2.97 2.67 -26.41
N LEU A 162 -2.72 3.80 -25.74
CA LEU A 162 -3.57 4.25 -24.64
C LEU A 162 -4.93 4.75 -25.12
N HIS A 163 -5.03 5.36 -26.31
CA HIS A 163 -6.32 5.67 -26.92
C HIS A 163 -7.14 4.42 -27.22
N GLU A 164 -6.51 3.40 -27.81
CA GLU A 164 -7.15 2.10 -28.07
C GLU A 164 -7.60 1.46 -26.74
N ALA A 165 -6.76 1.48 -25.70
CA ALA A 165 -7.12 0.97 -24.38
C ALA A 165 -8.35 1.65 -23.76
N VAL A 166 -8.43 2.98 -23.87
CA VAL A 166 -9.57 3.79 -23.39
C VAL A 166 -10.84 3.46 -24.16
N ALA A 167 -10.76 3.30 -25.48
CA ALA A 167 -11.91 2.94 -26.31
C ALA A 167 -12.47 1.58 -25.90
N LEU A 168 -11.60 0.56 -25.82
CA LEU A 168 -11.97 -0.78 -25.40
C LEU A 168 -12.58 -0.80 -23.98
N ALA A 169 -11.97 -0.10 -23.02
CA ALA A 169 -12.50 -0.03 -21.66
C ALA A 169 -13.90 0.61 -21.60
N ALA A 170 -14.12 1.67 -22.39
CA ALA A 170 -15.42 2.32 -22.48
C ALA A 170 -16.48 1.45 -23.15
N GLU A 171 -16.12 0.69 -24.20
CA GLU A 171 -17.02 -0.27 -24.86
C GLU A 171 -17.47 -1.39 -23.92
N GLN A 172 -16.63 -1.78 -22.96
CA GLN A 172 -16.94 -2.79 -21.96
C GLN A 172 -17.64 -2.22 -20.71
N ASP A 173 -17.88 -0.90 -20.67
CA ASP A 173 -18.31 -0.15 -19.48
C ASP A 173 -17.44 -0.41 -18.23
N ASP A 174 -16.15 -0.72 -18.44
CA ASP A 174 -15.17 -0.88 -17.37
C ASP A 174 -14.59 0.49 -17.00
N ALA A 175 -15.34 1.18 -16.14
CA ALA A 175 -14.94 2.50 -15.65
C ALA A 175 -13.59 2.47 -14.90
N SER A 176 -13.18 1.34 -14.30
CA SER A 176 -11.89 1.26 -13.59
C SER A 176 -10.72 1.19 -14.56
N ALA A 177 -10.81 0.33 -15.58
CA ALA A 177 -9.81 0.25 -16.65
C ALA A 177 -9.73 1.58 -17.43
N GLU A 178 -10.88 2.21 -17.68
CA GLU A 178 -10.95 3.50 -18.38
C GLU A 178 -10.26 4.62 -17.58
N VAL A 179 -10.46 4.67 -16.25
CA VAL A 179 -9.76 5.64 -15.38
C VAL A 179 -8.25 5.48 -15.49
N TRP A 180 -7.76 4.24 -15.42
CA TRP A 180 -6.34 3.93 -15.46
C TRP A 180 -5.72 4.32 -16.80
N ALA A 181 -6.32 3.89 -17.91
CA ALA A 181 -5.85 4.21 -19.26
C ALA A 181 -5.88 5.72 -19.53
N LEU A 182 -6.93 6.43 -19.10
CA LEU A 182 -7.03 7.89 -19.25
C LEU A 182 -6.00 8.65 -18.41
N ALA A 183 -5.63 8.15 -17.23
CA ALA A 183 -4.61 8.76 -16.39
C ALA A 183 -3.23 8.68 -17.06
N LEU A 184 -2.87 7.49 -17.57
CA LEU A 184 -1.64 7.29 -18.34
C LEU A 184 -1.63 8.14 -19.61
N LEU A 185 -2.76 8.18 -20.34
CA LEU A 185 -2.88 8.98 -21.56
C LEU A 185 -2.70 10.48 -21.27
N GLY A 186 -3.37 10.98 -20.23
CA GLY A 186 -3.24 12.37 -19.80
C GLY A 186 -1.81 12.72 -19.39
N SER A 187 -1.11 11.82 -18.70
CA SER A 187 0.30 11.98 -18.34
C SER A 187 1.21 12.02 -19.58
N ALA A 188 1.06 11.04 -20.47
CA ALA A 188 1.81 10.96 -21.72
C ALA A 188 1.62 12.21 -22.60
N LEU A 189 0.37 12.65 -22.80
CA LEU A 189 0.05 13.87 -23.55
C LEU A 189 0.62 15.14 -22.88
N THR A 190 0.67 15.17 -21.55
CA THR A 190 1.26 16.31 -20.81
C THR A 190 2.76 16.41 -21.08
N VAL A 191 3.49 15.30 -20.98
CA VAL A 191 4.94 15.26 -21.26
C VAL A 191 5.22 15.54 -22.73
N ALA A 192 4.36 15.07 -23.63
CA ALA A 192 4.43 15.36 -25.07
C ALA A 192 4.03 16.80 -25.45
N GLY A 193 3.63 17.66 -24.50
CA GLY A 193 3.23 19.04 -24.76
C GLY A 193 1.83 19.23 -25.36
N ARG A 194 1.05 18.16 -25.56
CA ARG A 194 -0.32 18.16 -26.09
C ARG A 194 -1.34 18.51 -25.00
N ARG A 195 -1.22 19.72 -24.45
CA ARG A 195 -1.93 20.17 -23.23
C ARG A 195 -3.46 20.16 -23.33
N THR A 196 -4.01 20.51 -24.48
CA THR A 196 -5.47 20.54 -24.71
C THR A 196 -6.07 19.13 -24.64
N GLU A 197 -5.41 18.18 -25.26
CA GLU A 197 -5.80 16.77 -25.27
C GLU A 197 -5.58 16.12 -23.91
N ALA A 198 -4.46 16.43 -23.24
CA ALA A 198 -4.22 16.01 -21.86
C ALA A 198 -5.34 16.48 -20.92
N ALA A 199 -5.77 17.74 -21.03
CA ALA A 199 -6.87 18.28 -20.24
C ALA A 199 -8.22 17.60 -20.56
N ALA A 200 -8.45 17.20 -21.81
CA ALA A 200 -9.63 16.42 -22.18
C ALA A 200 -9.58 15.01 -21.55
N ALA A 201 -8.46 14.30 -21.67
CA ALA A 201 -8.25 12.97 -21.10
C ALA A 201 -8.42 12.98 -19.57
N LEU A 202 -7.81 13.94 -18.87
CA LEU A 202 -7.92 14.07 -17.41
C LEU A 202 -9.34 14.45 -16.95
N ARG A 203 -10.07 15.28 -17.71
CA ARG A 203 -11.49 15.57 -17.41
C ARG A 203 -12.35 14.33 -17.55
N ARG A 204 -12.12 13.52 -18.60
CA ARG A 204 -12.82 12.25 -18.79
C ARG A 204 -12.47 11.25 -17.69
N SER A 205 -11.19 11.17 -17.28
CA SER A 205 -10.75 10.33 -16.16
C SER A 205 -11.50 10.69 -14.88
N ARG A 206 -11.60 11.98 -14.54
CA ARG A 206 -12.39 12.46 -13.38
C ARG A 206 -13.87 12.11 -13.47
N ALA A 207 -14.46 12.14 -14.67
CA ALA A 207 -15.84 11.71 -14.87
C ALA A 207 -16.01 10.20 -14.65
N ALA A 208 -15.07 9.39 -15.16
CA ALA A 208 -15.06 7.95 -14.94
C ALA A 208 -14.83 7.58 -13.46
N VAL A 209 -13.96 8.30 -12.74
CA VAL A 209 -13.79 8.15 -11.27
C VAL A 209 -15.12 8.35 -10.54
N ARG A 210 -15.92 9.35 -10.94
CA ARG A 210 -17.26 9.55 -10.35
C ARG A 210 -18.21 8.39 -10.64
N ARG A 211 -18.11 7.72 -11.79
CA ARG A 211 -18.88 6.49 -12.07
C ARG A 211 -18.46 5.35 -11.14
N VAL A 212 -17.14 5.14 -10.96
CA VAL A 212 -16.61 4.14 -10.02
C VAL A 212 -17.05 4.43 -8.58
N GLN A 213 -16.98 5.69 -8.15
CA GLN A 213 -17.41 6.10 -6.81
C GLN A 213 -18.93 6.02 -6.63
N GLY A 214 -19.71 6.44 -7.63
CA GLY A 214 -21.18 6.32 -7.60
C GLY A 214 -21.65 4.88 -7.54
N ALA A 215 -20.97 3.97 -8.26
CA ALA A 215 -21.18 2.53 -8.11
C ALA A 215 -20.78 2.02 -6.73
N GLY A 216 -19.69 2.54 -6.14
CA GLY A 216 -19.24 2.19 -4.79
C GLY A 216 -20.14 2.71 -3.65
N VAL A 217 -20.89 3.80 -3.87
CA VAL A 217 -21.91 4.31 -2.94
C VAL A 217 -23.21 3.50 -3.03
N ALA A 218 -23.45 2.81 -4.15
CA ALA A 218 -24.50 1.80 -4.30
C ALA A 218 -24.04 0.36 -3.96
N GLY A 219 -22.74 0.13 -3.73
CA GLY A 219 -22.21 -1.17 -3.34
C GLY A 219 -20.69 -1.26 -3.34
N ARG A 220 -20.11 -1.26 -2.13
CA ARG A 220 -18.71 -1.64 -1.78
C ARG A 220 -17.58 -0.69 -2.26
N GLY A 221 -16.56 -0.59 -1.40
CA GLY A 221 -15.42 0.34 -1.49
C GLY A 221 -14.49 0.18 -2.69
N PRO A 222 -13.40 0.96 -2.75
CA PRO A 222 -12.60 1.19 -3.95
C PRO A 222 -12.01 -0.10 -4.55
N PRO A 223 -11.92 -0.22 -5.89
CA PRO A 223 -11.40 -1.41 -6.55
C PRO A 223 -9.90 -1.57 -6.27
N ARG A 224 -9.49 -2.82 -6.00
CA ARG A 224 -8.09 -3.25 -5.96
C ARG A 224 -7.50 -3.25 -7.38
N PRO A 225 -6.18 -3.00 -7.53
CA PRO A 225 -5.51 -3.08 -8.84
C PRO A 225 -5.72 -4.46 -9.45
N ALA A 226 -5.92 -4.50 -10.77
CA ALA A 226 -6.25 -5.71 -11.52
C ALA A 226 -5.12 -6.75 -11.43
N GLY A 227 -5.32 -7.69 -10.51
CA GLY A 227 -4.49 -8.84 -10.19
C GLY A 227 -5.22 -9.63 -9.10
N SER A 228 -6.35 -10.25 -9.48
CA SER A 228 -7.06 -11.32 -8.76
C SER A 228 -8.51 -11.41 -9.26
N ALA A 229 -8.74 -12.25 -10.26
CA ALA A 229 -10.07 -12.83 -10.44
C ALA A 229 -10.28 -13.85 -9.31
N GLY A 230 -11.43 -13.77 -8.61
CA GLY A 230 -11.83 -14.80 -7.65
C GLY A 230 -12.77 -14.32 -6.54
N GLY A 231 -14.08 -14.42 -6.80
CA GLY A 231 -15.06 -14.79 -5.78
C GLY A 231 -15.81 -13.66 -5.06
N ALA A 232 -16.99 -13.31 -5.58
CA ALA A 232 -18.07 -12.78 -4.75
C ALA A 232 -19.34 -13.59 -5.00
N ALA A 233 -19.60 -14.54 -4.10
CA ALA A 233 -20.90 -15.17 -3.96
C ALA A 233 -21.94 -14.12 -3.55
N GLY A 234 -23.09 -14.15 -4.23
CA GLY A 234 -24.16 -13.18 -4.07
C GLY A 234 -24.95 -13.34 -2.77
N HIS A 235 -25.69 -12.30 -2.43
CA HIS A 235 -26.97 -12.35 -1.72
C HIS A 235 -27.79 -11.14 -2.19
N GLY A 236 -29.01 -11.40 -2.64
CA GLY A 236 -29.95 -10.42 -3.18
C GLY A 236 -31.09 -10.08 -2.21
N GLY A 237 -31.92 -9.14 -2.67
CA GLY A 237 -33.18 -8.69 -2.09
C GLY A 237 -33.08 -7.29 -1.46
N GLY A 238 -33.86 -6.27 -1.80
CA GLY A 238 -35.00 -6.11 -2.72
C GLY A 238 -35.71 -4.78 -2.38
N GLY A 239 -36.30 -4.13 -3.40
CA GLY A 239 -37.31 -3.03 -3.35
C GLY A 239 -36.82 -1.66 -2.83
N ASP A 240 -37.31 -0.48 -3.23
CA ASP A 240 -38.26 0.04 -4.23
C ASP A 240 -37.89 1.54 -4.37
N GLY A 241 -37.93 2.18 -5.55
CA GLY A 241 -39.08 2.99 -5.96
C GLY A 241 -38.86 4.53 -5.85
N ALA A 242 -38.64 5.16 -7.01
CA ALA A 242 -38.99 6.55 -7.42
C ALA A 242 -38.04 7.78 -7.20
N PRO A 243 -38.08 8.81 -8.11
CA PRO A 243 -37.00 9.80 -8.36
C PRO A 243 -37.47 11.29 -8.22
N PRO A 244 -36.90 12.31 -8.90
CA PRO A 244 -35.94 13.30 -8.36
C PRO A 244 -36.46 14.77 -8.29
N GLY A 245 -35.75 15.65 -7.56
CA GLY A 245 -36.11 17.08 -7.43
C GLY A 245 -34.93 18.05 -7.47
N ALA A 246 -34.85 18.77 -8.59
CA ALA A 246 -34.25 20.08 -8.93
C ALA A 246 -33.41 20.93 -7.92
N VAL A 247 -32.29 21.45 -8.46
CA VAL A 247 -31.53 22.70 -8.13
C VAL A 247 -32.36 23.93 -8.64
N PRO A 248 -32.10 25.26 -8.42
CA PRO A 248 -30.85 26.00 -8.06
C PRO A 248 -31.09 27.32 -7.20
N PRO A 249 -30.40 28.49 -7.40
CA PRO A 249 -29.06 28.90 -6.90
C PRO A 249 -28.98 30.33 -6.25
N GLY A 250 -27.77 30.75 -5.83
CA GLY A 250 -27.34 32.17 -5.71
C GLY A 250 -26.42 32.42 -4.50
N ALA A 251 -25.48 33.37 -4.44
CA ALA A 251 -24.79 34.23 -5.38
C ALA A 251 -23.60 34.91 -4.62
N ALA A 252 -22.53 35.23 -5.36
CA ALA A 252 -21.62 36.38 -5.22
C ALA A 252 -20.83 36.68 -3.91
N ALA A 253 -19.51 36.47 -4.02
CA ALA A 253 -18.39 37.44 -3.89
C ALA A 253 -18.39 38.55 -2.81
N ARG A 254 -17.27 38.62 -2.05
CA ARG A 254 -16.50 39.85 -1.73
C ARG A 254 -15.17 39.49 -1.03
N GLY A 255 -14.04 39.96 -1.55
CA GLY A 255 -12.83 40.25 -0.76
C GLY A 255 -12.66 41.78 -0.63
N PRO A 256 -11.48 42.31 -0.26
CA PRO A 256 -10.44 41.82 0.65
C PRO A 256 -10.19 42.84 1.82
N ARG A 257 -9.43 42.49 2.87
CA ARG A 257 -8.67 43.49 3.66
C ARG A 257 -7.57 42.90 4.53
N SER A 258 -6.48 43.66 4.52
CA SER A 258 -5.18 43.59 5.16
C SER A 258 -5.17 43.48 6.69
N GLY A 259 -4.15 42.80 7.23
CA GLY A 259 -3.83 42.80 8.67
C GLY A 259 -2.56 42.02 9.00
N GLY A 260 -1.42 42.40 8.42
CA GLY A 260 -0.11 41.99 8.92
C GLY A 260 0.32 42.90 10.08
N GLY A 261 0.81 42.33 11.19
CA GLY A 261 1.43 43.14 12.24
C GLY A 261 1.79 42.42 13.55
N ALA A 262 0.97 41.50 14.07
CA ALA A 262 1.13 41.02 15.45
C ALA A 262 1.73 39.60 15.62
N ALA A 263 2.00 38.88 14.52
CA ALA A 263 2.46 37.48 14.58
C ALA A 263 4.00 37.29 14.59
N SER A 264 4.77 38.35 14.35
CA SER A 264 6.24 38.24 14.15
C SER A 264 7.02 38.11 15.48
N GLU A 265 6.58 38.79 16.54
CA GLU A 265 7.34 38.84 17.80
C GLU A 265 7.18 37.55 18.64
N LYS A 266 5.97 37.00 18.74
CA LYS A 266 5.69 35.76 19.50
C LYS A 266 6.41 34.53 18.91
N GLY A 267 6.54 34.47 17.58
CA GLY A 267 7.31 33.41 16.91
C GLY A 267 8.82 33.50 17.17
N SER A 268 9.37 34.70 17.42
CA SER A 268 10.80 34.88 17.68
C SER A 268 11.22 34.47 19.10
N HIS A 269 10.33 34.61 20.09
CA HIS A 269 10.56 34.15 21.46
C HIS A 269 10.40 32.63 21.58
N PHE A 270 9.42 32.05 20.89
CA PHE A 270 9.22 30.59 20.86
C PHE A 270 10.37 29.87 20.14
N ARG A 271 10.88 30.42 19.02
CA ARG A 271 12.05 29.89 18.32
C ARG A 271 13.35 30.00 19.11
N ARG A 272 13.51 31.03 19.96
CA ARG A 272 14.69 31.17 20.85
C ARG A 272 14.64 30.19 22.03
N ALA A 273 13.46 29.94 22.59
CA ALA A 273 13.27 28.97 23.67
C ALA A 273 13.55 27.52 23.22
N SER A 274 13.12 27.13 22.02
CA SER A 274 13.38 25.78 21.49
C SER A 274 14.86 25.50 21.24
N THR A 275 15.63 26.51 20.82
CA THR A 275 17.08 26.36 20.57
C THR A 275 17.85 26.27 21.87
N ALA A 276 17.45 27.04 22.89
CA ALA A 276 18.03 26.95 24.23
C ALA A 276 17.76 25.57 24.86
N TYR A 277 16.57 25.00 24.66
CA TYR A 277 16.22 23.68 25.19
C TYR A 277 17.05 22.57 24.53
N ALA A 278 17.20 22.60 23.20
CA ALA A 278 18.04 21.65 22.48
C ALA A 278 19.53 21.75 22.87
N GLN A 279 20.04 22.97 23.08
CA GLN A 279 21.41 23.19 23.54
C GLN A 279 21.66 22.67 24.96
N VAL A 280 20.69 22.86 25.87
CA VAL A 280 20.77 22.32 27.24
C VAL A 280 20.71 20.80 27.24
N THR A 281 19.87 20.17 26.42
CA THR A 281 19.83 18.70 26.30
C THR A 281 21.13 18.13 25.76
N VAL A 282 21.77 18.78 24.77
CA VAL A 282 23.08 18.38 24.25
C VAL A 282 24.18 18.57 25.30
N LEU A 283 24.17 19.68 26.04
CA LEU A 283 25.15 19.92 27.11
C LEU A 283 24.99 18.92 28.28
N LEU A 284 23.76 18.54 28.64
CA LEU A 284 23.51 17.52 29.65
C LEU A 284 23.94 16.12 29.17
N ALA A 285 23.76 15.81 27.89
CA ALA A 285 24.25 14.56 27.31
C ALA A 285 25.79 14.49 27.25
N VAL A 286 26.44 15.61 26.94
CA VAL A 286 27.92 15.73 26.95
C VAL A 286 28.47 15.68 28.38
N ALA A 287 27.78 16.30 29.36
CA ALA A 287 28.16 16.24 30.77
C ALA A 287 27.97 14.82 31.36
N ALA A 288 26.89 14.13 30.98
CA ALA A 288 26.67 12.73 31.35
C ALA A 288 27.72 11.79 30.73
N TRP A 289 28.19 12.08 29.51
CA TRP A 289 29.28 11.37 28.86
C TRP A 289 30.63 11.60 29.57
N ALA A 290 30.93 12.84 29.96
CA ALA A 290 32.16 13.18 30.69
C ALA A 290 32.21 12.61 32.12
N ALA A 291 31.06 12.44 32.77
CA ALA A 291 30.98 11.88 34.12
C ALA A 291 31.10 10.35 34.18
N PHE A 292 30.96 9.63 33.06
CA PHE A 292 30.87 8.16 33.03
C PHE A 292 31.99 7.47 32.22
N ALA A 293 33.06 8.18 31.89
CA ALA A 293 34.24 7.59 31.27
C ALA A 293 35.27 7.16 32.34
N PRO A 294 35.37 5.85 32.59
CA PRO A 294 36.69 5.25 32.49
C PRO A 294 36.66 4.02 31.58
N GLY A 295 37.18 4.20 30.36
CA GLY A 295 38.15 3.28 29.77
C GLY A 295 37.78 1.83 29.44
N GLY A 296 36.57 1.49 29.02
CA GLY A 296 36.38 0.15 28.45
C GLY A 296 35.23 -0.04 27.46
N PRO A 297 35.06 -1.28 26.93
CA PRO A 297 34.33 -1.62 25.69
C PRO A 297 32.86 -1.19 25.57
N TRP A 298 32.27 -0.61 26.61
CA TRP A 298 30.89 -0.12 26.65
C TRP A 298 30.77 1.38 26.30
N ALA A 299 31.90 2.09 26.20
CA ALA A 299 31.96 3.49 25.78
C ALA A 299 31.44 3.69 24.34
N THR A 300 31.64 2.70 23.47
CA THR A 300 31.15 2.69 22.08
C THR A 300 29.64 2.48 22.01
N ALA A 301 29.08 1.60 22.84
CA ALA A 301 27.63 1.36 22.89
C ALA A 301 26.87 2.58 23.41
N ALA A 302 27.37 3.22 24.47
CA ALA A 302 26.80 4.48 24.98
C ALA A 302 26.91 5.62 23.96
N ALA A 303 28.02 5.71 23.22
CA ALA A 303 28.19 6.69 22.15
C ALA A 303 27.21 6.48 20.98
N VAL A 304 26.97 5.23 20.59
CA VAL A 304 25.98 4.88 19.55
C VAL A 304 24.57 5.24 19.99
N VAL A 305 24.18 4.91 21.22
CA VAL A 305 22.83 5.21 21.74
C VAL A 305 22.59 6.72 21.87
N THR A 306 23.60 7.46 22.34
CA THR A 306 23.50 8.93 22.46
C THR A 306 23.47 9.60 21.08
N GLY A 307 24.26 9.09 20.13
CA GLY A 307 24.25 9.54 18.74
C GLY A 307 22.91 9.29 18.04
N VAL A 308 22.33 8.09 18.19
CA VAL A 308 21.02 7.74 17.61
C VAL A 308 19.91 8.60 18.22
N SER A 309 19.94 8.84 19.53
CA SER A 309 18.96 9.70 20.21
C SER A 309 19.06 11.15 19.75
N ALA A 310 20.27 11.67 19.53
CA ALA A 310 20.49 13.02 19.00
C ALA A 310 20.01 13.17 17.55
N VAL A 311 20.25 12.15 16.71
CA VAL A 311 19.77 12.13 15.31
C VAL A 311 18.25 12.08 15.25
N LEU A 312 17.60 11.26 16.08
CA LEU A 312 16.14 11.19 16.14
C LEU A 312 15.51 12.50 16.64
N ALA A 313 16.13 13.17 17.61
CA ALA A 313 15.71 14.49 18.06
C ALA A 313 15.87 15.57 16.97
N LEU A 314 16.96 15.50 16.19
CA LEU A 314 17.19 16.40 15.06
C LEU A 314 16.16 16.18 13.94
N VAL A 315 15.87 14.92 13.61
CA VAL A 315 14.87 14.53 12.60
C VAL A 315 13.47 14.97 13.02
N ALA A 316 13.11 14.79 14.31
CA ALA A 316 11.85 15.28 14.85
C ALA A 316 11.76 16.81 14.79
N GLY A 317 12.83 17.53 15.12
CA GLY A 317 12.89 18.99 15.05
C GLY A 317 12.83 19.54 13.62
N LEU A 318 13.38 18.83 12.64
CA LEU A 318 13.31 19.16 11.21
C LEU A 318 11.93 18.83 10.63
N ALA A 319 11.34 17.69 10.99
CA ALA A 319 9.99 17.32 10.61
C ALA A 319 8.96 18.34 11.12
N PHE A 320 9.13 18.81 12.36
CA PHE A 320 8.29 19.86 12.95
C PHE A 320 8.47 21.23 12.27
N ARG A 321 9.70 21.57 11.85
CA ARG A 321 9.98 22.79 11.07
C ARG A 321 9.37 22.74 9.66
N ASN A 322 9.35 21.58 9.02
CA ASN A 322 8.85 21.38 7.66
C ASN A 322 7.34 21.16 7.58
N ALA A 323 6.68 20.77 8.67
CA ALA A 323 5.23 20.63 8.76
C ALA A 323 4.47 21.97 8.80
N GLY A 324 4.98 22.99 8.11
CA GLY A 324 4.35 24.30 7.98
C GLY A 324 2.92 24.20 7.45
N GLY A 325 1.95 24.17 8.36
CA GLY A 325 0.56 24.51 8.11
C GLY A 325 -0.25 23.56 7.23
N ALA A 326 -0.19 22.24 7.44
CA ALA A 326 -1.18 21.34 6.85
C ALA A 326 -1.57 20.19 7.78
N ASP A 327 -2.87 19.90 7.81
CA ASP A 327 -3.62 18.96 8.66
C ASP A 327 -3.06 17.53 8.71
N VAL A 328 -2.00 17.32 9.49
CA VAL A 328 -1.48 15.99 9.79
C VAL A 328 -1.30 15.86 11.29
N ALA A 329 -2.21 15.11 11.92
CA ALA A 329 -2.29 14.79 13.34
C ALA A 329 -2.39 16.00 14.29
N THR A 330 -3.35 15.98 15.22
CA THR A 330 -3.43 17.04 16.23
C THR A 330 -2.12 17.07 17.03
N PRO A 331 -1.63 18.24 17.47
CA PRO A 331 -0.40 18.34 18.27
C PRO A 331 -0.43 17.45 19.53
N ALA A 332 -1.63 17.09 20.01
CA ALA A 332 -1.84 16.10 21.05
C ALA A 332 -1.42 14.68 20.65
N GLN A 333 -1.66 14.24 19.42
CA GLN A 333 -1.26 12.91 18.93
C GLN A 333 0.26 12.78 18.81
N VAL A 334 0.94 13.82 18.33
CA VAL A 334 2.41 13.83 18.24
C VAL A 334 3.04 13.85 19.63
N ALA A 335 2.47 14.63 20.57
CA ALA A 335 2.90 14.63 21.96
C ALA A 335 2.68 13.27 22.64
N LEU A 336 1.54 12.62 22.39
CA LEU A 336 1.23 11.30 22.94
C LEU A 336 2.16 10.21 22.39
N GLN A 337 2.48 10.27 21.09
CA GLN A 337 3.42 9.37 20.44
C GLN A 337 4.84 9.55 21.02
N ALA A 338 5.28 10.80 21.19
CA ALA A 338 6.59 11.13 21.75
C ALA A 338 6.72 10.64 23.20
N VAL A 339 5.70 10.87 24.04
CA VAL A 339 5.64 10.37 25.43
C VAL A 339 5.67 8.84 25.48
N TRP A 340 4.96 8.18 24.56
CA TRP A 340 4.97 6.71 24.48
C TRP A 340 6.36 6.17 24.12
N THR A 341 7.04 6.72 23.11
CA THR A 341 8.43 6.33 22.79
C THR A 341 9.41 6.60 23.92
N LEU A 342 9.25 7.73 24.64
CA LEU A 342 10.09 8.07 25.78
C LEU A 342 9.90 7.13 26.97
N LEU A 343 8.73 6.51 27.13
CA LEU A 343 8.45 5.57 28.22
C LEU A 343 8.74 4.11 27.86
N THR A 344 8.49 3.70 26.62
CA THR A 344 8.59 2.29 26.21
C THR A 344 10.00 1.85 25.86
N VAL A 345 10.77 2.70 25.19
CA VAL A 345 12.14 2.36 24.76
C VAL A 345 13.06 2.11 25.96
N PRO A 346 13.05 2.91 27.05
CA PRO A 346 13.90 2.64 28.22
C PRO A 346 13.53 1.35 28.95
N VAL A 347 12.23 1.02 29.02
CA VAL A 347 11.74 -0.19 29.70
C VAL A 347 12.13 -1.45 28.94
N LEU A 348 12.02 -1.45 27.61
CA LEU A 348 12.49 -2.54 26.76
C LEU A 348 14.01 -2.71 26.85
N LEU A 349 14.75 -1.60 26.94
CA LEU A 349 16.21 -1.62 27.08
C LEU A 349 16.66 -2.19 28.43
N LEU A 350 16.01 -1.78 29.54
CA LEU A 350 16.25 -2.32 30.88
C LEU A 350 15.94 -3.81 30.96
N HIS A 351 14.91 -4.26 30.24
CA HIS A 351 14.56 -5.67 30.14
C HIS A 351 15.60 -6.47 29.36
N ALA A 352 16.10 -5.94 28.23
CA ALA A 352 17.17 -6.55 27.46
C ALA A 352 18.50 -6.60 28.24
N ILE A 353 18.81 -5.55 29.02
CA ILE A 353 20.00 -5.51 29.89
C ILE A 353 19.89 -6.54 31.03
N SER A 354 18.70 -6.73 31.60
CA SER A 354 18.47 -7.76 32.63
C SER A 354 18.62 -9.17 32.07
N LEU A 355 18.08 -9.43 30.86
CA LEU A 355 18.24 -10.71 30.15
C LEU A 355 19.71 -11.03 29.85
N MET A 356 20.50 -10.02 29.46
CA MET A 356 21.93 -10.16 29.15
C MET A 356 22.79 -10.36 30.40
N ARG A 357 22.33 -9.92 31.58
CA ARG A 357 23.04 -10.09 32.86
C ARG A 357 22.78 -11.42 33.56
N GLY A 358 21.79 -12.20 33.12
CA GLY A 358 21.49 -13.50 33.71
C GLY A 358 20.94 -13.46 35.15
N GLU A 359 20.48 -12.30 35.62
CA GLU A 359 19.81 -12.16 36.92
C GLU A 359 18.30 -12.47 36.75
N LEU A 360 17.76 -13.35 37.60
CA LEU A 360 16.50 -14.09 37.43
C LEU A 360 15.19 -13.26 37.38
N PHE A 361 14.26 -13.77 36.55
CA PHE A 361 12.81 -13.91 36.73
C PHE A 361 12.03 -12.84 37.52
N LEU A 362 11.33 -11.97 36.79
CA LEU A 362 10.11 -11.33 37.30
C LEU A 362 8.91 -12.28 37.07
N THR A 363 8.65 -13.17 38.02
CA THR A 363 7.33 -13.79 38.25
C THR A 363 6.38 -12.79 38.92
N GLY A 364 6.00 -11.73 38.20
CA GLY A 364 4.87 -10.85 38.49
C GLY A 364 3.94 -10.85 37.27
N PRO A 365 2.66 -10.42 37.38
CA PRO A 365 1.77 -10.47 36.24
C PRO A 365 2.41 -9.67 35.11
N VAL A 366 2.64 -10.33 33.98
CA VAL A 366 2.88 -9.68 32.70
C VAL A 366 1.91 -8.49 32.64
N PRO A 367 2.33 -7.26 32.24
CA PRO A 367 1.38 -6.21 31.90
C PRO A 367 0.56 -6.74 30.73
N SER A 368 -0.52 -7.39 31.14
CA SER A 368 -1.16 -8.48 30.44
C SER A 368 -2.12 -7.89 29.43
N LEU A 369 -2.70 -8.77 28.63
CA LEU A 369 -3.95 -8.59 27.91
C LEU A 369 -4.94 -7.60 28.57
N ALA A 370 -4.98 -7.48 29.91
CA ALA A 370 -5.74 -6.50 30.67
C ALA A 370 -5.44 -5.03 30.31
N GLY A 371 -4.18 -4.64 30.08
CA GLY A 371 -3.82 -3.28 29.64
C GLY A 371 -4.24 -3.01 28.19
N PHE A 372 -4.15 -4.03 27.34
CA PHE A 372 -4.62 -3.98 25.95
C PHE A 372 -6.15 -3.94 25.87
N VAL A 373 -6.85 -4.69 26.72
CA VAL A 373 -8.32 -4.70 26.84
C VAL A 373 -8.81 -3.40 27.47
N ALA A 374 -8.16 -2.86 28.50
CA ALA A 374 -8.47 -1.55 29.07
C ALA A 374 -8.30 -0.43 28.03
N TYR A 375 -7.26 -0.50 27.20
CA TYR A 375 -7.07 0.41 26.07
C TYR A 375 -8.17 0.27 25.00
N LEU A 376 -8.57 -0.94 24.62
CA LEU A 376 -9.65 -1.16 23.65
C LEU A 376 -11.02 -0.69 24.18
N VAL A 377 -11.28 -0.87 25.48
CA VAL A 377 -12.51 -0.38 26.14
C VAL A 377 -12.51 1.15 26.23
N LEU A 378 -11.39 1.77 26.59
CA LEU A 378 -11.27 3.24 26.64
C LEU A 378 -11.36 3.85 25.22
N ALA A 379 -10.72 3.24 24.23
CA ALA A 379 -10.77 3.66 22.83
C ALA A 379 -12.16 3.46 22.19
N ALA A 380 -12.94 2.48 22.65
CA ALA A 380 -14.32 2.27 22.25
C ALA A 380 -15.29 3.26 22.93
N LEU A 381 -15.07 3.58 24.22
CA LEU A 381 -15.84 4.60 24.96
C LEU A 381 -15.64 6.00 24.38
N VAL A 382 -14.41 6.37 24.02
CA VAL A 382 -14.09 7.65 23.37
C VAL A 382 -14.71 7.74 21.97
N ARG A 383 -14.69 6.64 21.19
CA ARG A 383 -15.38 6.56 19.89
C ARG A 383 -16.91 6.62 20.00
N ARG A 384 -17.49 6.11 21.09
CA ARG A 384 -18.94 6.15 21.35
C ARG A 384 -19.40 7.50 21.88
N ALA A 385 -18.60 8.16 22.71
CA ALA A 385 -18.83 9.53 23.18
C ALA A 385 -18.73 10.56 22.04
N GLY A 386 -17.80 10.37 21.09
CA GLY A 386 -17.68 11.19 19.88
C GLY A 386 -18.84 11.08 18.89
N ARG A 387 -19.80 10.15 19.09
CA ARG A 387 -21.02 10.02 18.26
C ARG A 387 -22.31 10.50 18.94
N PHE A 388 -22.28 10.85 20.23
CA PHE A 388 -23.47 11.32 20.97
C PHE A 388 -23.37 12.74 21.55
N GLY A 389 -22.22 13.42 21.43
CA GLY A 389 -22.01 14.78 21.94
C GLY A 389 -22.54 15.92 21.07
N ALA A 390 -23.64 15.72 20.33
CA ALA A 390 -24.39 16.76 19.64
C ALA A 390 -25.89 16.68 19.97
N VAL A 391 -26.24 16.39 21.23
CA VAL A 391 -27.57 16.67 21.79
C VAL A 391 -27.43 17.15 23.24
N ALA A 392 -27.76 18.42 23.43
CA ALA A 392 -28.23 19.09 24.66
C ALA A 392 -27.36 19.05 25.93
N LEU A 393 -26.67 20.17 26.17
CA LEU A 393 -26.60 20.81 27.49
C LEU A 393 -28.02 21.22 27.90
N GLY A 394 -28.46 20.84 29.10
CA GLY A 394 -29.75 21.24 29.65
C GLY A 394 -30.02 20.71 31.05
N VAL A 395 -29.47 21.45 32.03
CA VAL A 395 -29.74 21.45 33.49
C VAL A 395 -29.20 20.27 34.30
#